data_AF-A0A8J6PWA2-F1
#
_entry.id   AF-A0A8J6PWA2-F1
#
_cell.length_a   1.000
_cell.length_b   1.000
_cell.length_c   1.000
_cell.angle_alpha   90.00
_cell.angle_beta   90.00
_cell.angle_gamma   90.00
#
_symmetry.space_group_name_H-M   'P 1'
#
loop_
_entity.id
_entity.type
_entity.pdbx_description
1 polymer ?
#
loop_
_entity_poly.entity_id
_entity_poly.type
_entity_poly.pdbx_seq_one_letter_code
_entity_poly.pdbx_strand_id
1 'polypeptide(L)'
;MLWREAYKLRQRVLLIWGREDRVNPLDGALVALKLIPRAQLHVFGGCGHWAQLEKFDEFNRLATEFLLDGDIARGFAREVGK
;
A
#
# COMPACT_ATOMS: atom_id res chain seq x y z
N MET A 1 10.23 -17.12 -4.50
CA MET A 1 9.69 -15.95 -5.20
C MET A 1 8.87 -15.14 -4.21
N LEU A 2 9.07 -13.81 -4.16
CA LEU A 2 8.50 -12.89 -3.16
C LEU A 2 6.97 -13.04 -2.98
N TRP A 3 6.24 -13.23 -4.08
CA TRP A 3 4.77 -13.24 -4.07
C TRP A 3 4.10 -14.60 -3.92
N ARG A 4 4.87 -15.68 -3.71
CA ARG A 4 4.35 -17.06 -3.75
C ARG A 4 3.15 -17.29 -2.83
N GLU A 5 3.16 -16.66 -1.66
CA GLU A 5 2.11 -16.80 -0.63
C GLU A 5 1.26 -15.53 -0.46
N ALA A 6 1.37 -14.55 -1.36
CA ALA A 6 0.68 -13.26 -1.22
C ALA A 6 -0.85 -13.41 -1.17
N TYR A 7 -1.38 -14.45 -1.82
CA TYR A 7 -2.80 -14.82 -1.78
C TYR A 7 -3.31 -15.19 -0.38
N LYS A 8 -2.44 -15.41 0.62
CA LYS A 8 -2.83 -15.68 2.01
C LYS A 8 -3.18 -14.42 2.79
N LEU A 9 -2.79 -13.24 2.32
CA LEU A 9 -3.10 -11.98 3.00
C LEU A 9 -4.62 -11.72 2.96
N ARG A 10 -5.20 -11.37 4.10
CA ARG A 10 -6.65 -11.12 4.28
C ARG A 10 -6.96 -9.71 4.81
N GLN A 11 -5.97 -9.07 5.41
CA GLN A 11 -6.01 -7.67 5.79
C GLN A 11 -6.01 -6.74 4.56
N ARG A 12 -6.35 -5.47 4.76
CA ARG A 12 -6.12 -4.45 3.73
C ARG A 12 -4.61 -4.30 3.52
N VAL A 13 -4.19 -4.11 2.28
CA VAL A 13 -2.79 -3.89 1.92
C VAL A 13 -2.69 -2.65 1.05
N LEU A 14 -1.77 -1.75 1.39
CA LEU A 14 -1.36 -0.66 0.51
C LEU A 14 0.03 -1.00 -0.04
N LEU A 15 0.14 -1.02 -1.36
CA LEU A 15 1.40 -1.09 -2.09
C LEU A 15 1.74 0.34 -2.55
N ILE A 16 2.95 0.80 -2.27
CA ILE A 16 3.47 2.09 -2.76
C ILE A 16 4.73 1.79 -3.57
N TRP A 17 4.80 2.32 -4.79
CA TRP A 17 5.86 1.98 -5.74
C TRP A 17 6.34 3.18 -6.53
N GLY A 18 7.62 3.22 -6.87
CA GLY A 18 8.15 4.16 -7.87
C GLY A 18 8.09 3.57 -9.28
N ARG A 19 7.57 4.32 -10.26
CA ARG A 19 7.47 3.85 -11.64
C ARG A 19 8.84 3.55 -12.25
N GLU A 20 9.88 4.26 -11.81
CA GLU A 20 11.25 4.15 -12.28
C GLU A 20 12.14 3.27 -11.37
N ASP A 21 11.54 2.47 -10.47
CA ASP A 21 12.25 1.49 -9.65
C ASP A 21 12.95 0.44 -10.53
N ARG A 22 14.30 0.40 -10.44
CA ARG A 22 15.16 -0.55 -11.16
C ARG A 22 15.60 -1.73 -10.30
N VAL A 23 15.35 -1.69 -9.00
CA VAL A 23 15.69 -2.78 -8.07
C VAL A 23 14.53 -3.77 -8.04
N ASN A 24 13.30 -3.27 -7.85
CA ASN A 24 12.08 -4.05 -7.96
C ASN A 24 11.17 -3.39 -9.01
N PRO A 25 11.19 -3.83 -10.27
CA PRO A 25 10.41 -3.17 -11.31
C PRO A 25 8.89 -3.23 -11.06
N LEU A 26 8.17 -2.29 -11.68
CA LEU A 26 6.74 -2.07 -11.43
C LEU A 26 5.86 -3.30 -11.73
N ASP A 27 6.29 -4.19 -12.64
CA ASP A 27 5.61 -5.45 -12.94
C ASP A 27 5.46 -6.35 -11.70
N GLY A 28 6.43 -6.32 -10.79
CA GLY A 28 6.37 -6.98 -9.49
C GLY A 28 5.20 -6.48 -8.63
N ALA A 29 4.94 -5.17 -8.62
CA ALA A 29 3.81 -4.58 -7.91
C ALA A 29 2.47 -4.98 -8.54
N LEU A 30 2.41 -5.09 -9.87
CA LEU A 30 1.21 -5.53 -10.58
C LEU A 30 0.89 -7.01 -10.30
N VAL A 31 1.92 -7.86 -10.18
CA VAL A 31 1.76 -9.26 -9.73
C VAL A 31 1.21 -9.30 -8.31
N ALA A 32 1.76 -8.53 -7.38
CA ALA A 32 1.27 -8.44 -6.01
C ALA A 32 -0.19 -7.97 -5.95
N LEU A 33 -0.54 -6.92 -6.71
CA LEU A 33 -1.90 -6.39 -6.80
C LEU A 33 -2.89 -7.44 -7.29
N LYS A 34 -2.50 -8.25 -8.29
CA LYS A 34 -3.34 -9.35 -8.79
C LYS A 34 -3.52 -10.48 -7.77
N LEU A 35 -2.49 -10.77 -6.97
CA LEU A 35 -2.48 -11.90 -6.03
C LEU A 35 -3.12 -11.59 -4.68
N ILE A 36 -3.11 -10.33 -4.24
CA ILE A 36 -3.61 -9.92 -2.93
C ILE A 36 -5.04 -9.38 -3.09
N PRO A 37 -6.08 -10.08 -2.58
CA PRO A 37 -7.48 -9.71 -2.86
C PRO A 37 -7.91 -8.32 -2.39
N ARG A 38 -7.23 -7.78 -1.36
CA ARG A 38 -7.54 -6.47 -0.74
C ARG A 38 -6.37 -5.50 -0.84
N ALA A 39 -5.58 -5.61 -1.91
CA ALA A 39 -4.52 -4.66 -2.19
C ALA A 39 -5.05 -3.43 -2.94
N GLN A 40 -4.47 -2.28 -2.60
CA GLN A 40 -4.49 -1.06 -3.39
C GLN A 40 -3.05 -0.75 -3.78
N LEU A 41 -2.84 -0.15 -4.95
CA LEU A 41 -1.52 0.21 -5.45
C LEU A 41 -1.49 1.71 -5.77
N HIS A 42 -0.54 2.43 -5.18
CA HIS A 42 -0.16 3.77 -5.58
C HIS A 42 1.20 3.75 -6.29
N VAL A 43 1.27 4.39 -7.45
CA VAL A 43 2.50 4.47 -8.25
C VAL A 43 2.91 5.93 -8.42
N PHE A 44 4.08 6.28 -7.92
CA PHE A 44 4.67 7.60 -8.13
C PHE A 44 5.43 7.66 -9.44
N GLY A 45 5.16 8.69 -10.25
CA GLY A 45 6.00 9.02 -11.40
C GLY A 45 7.23 9.84 -11.00
N GLY A 46 8.34 9.64 -11.71
CA GLY A 46 9.62 10.27 -11.37
C GLY A 46 10.12 9.85 -9.99
N CYS A 47 9.99 8.56 -9.67
CA CYS A 47 10.37 7.95 -8.40
C CYS A 47 11.03 6.59 -8.65
N GLY A 48 12.23 6.42 -8.10
CA GLY A 48 12.96 5.17 -8.11
C GLY A 48 12.52 4.23 -6.98
N HIS A 49 13.49 3.50 -6.43
CA HIS A 49 13.24 2.43 -5.47
C HIS A 49 12.77 2.94 -4.10
N TRP A 50 13.22 4.12 -3.69
CA TRP A 50 13.08 4.59 -2.31
C TRP A 50 11.96 5.63 -2.22
N ALA A 51 10.72 5.20 -2.48
CA ALA A 51 9.56 6.09 -2.50
C ALA A 51 9.38 6.92 -1.22
N GLN A 52 9.70 6.37 -0.05
CA GLN A 52 9.63 7.09 1.22
C GLN A 52 10.68 8.21 1.36
N LEU A 53 11.77 8.16 0.59
CA LEU A 53 12.79 9.20 0.55
C LEU A 53 12.52 10.19 -0.59
N GLU A 54 12.17 9.68 -1.77
CA GLU A 54 12.00 10.48 -2.98
C GLU A 54 10.68 11.26 -3.03
N LYS A 55 9.64 10.74 -2.35
CA LYS A 55 8.28 11.31 -2.28
C LYS A 55 7.84 11.41 -0.82
N PHE A 56 8.73 11.94 0.04
CA PHE A 56 8.62 11.90 1.50
C PHE A 56 7.25 12.35 2.03
N ASP A 57 6.78 13.53 1.64
CA ASP A 57 5.53 14.09 2.17
C ASP A 57 4.31 13.30 1.68
N GLU A 58 4.23 12.98 0.39
CA GLU A 58 3.13 12.21 -0.18
C GLU A 58 3.10 10.77 0.33
N PHE A 59 4.27 10.14 0.50
CA PHE A 59 4.39 8.81 1.08
C PHE A 59 3.82 8.78 2.49
N ASN A 60 4.25 9.72 3.36
CA ASN A 60 3.80 9.78 4.74
C ASN A 60 2.29 10.04 4.81
N ARG A 61 1.77 10.96 3.99
CA ARG A 61 0.33 11.23 3.92
C ARG A 61 -0.46 9.98 3.54
N LEU A 62 -0.09 9.31 2.45
CA LEU A 62 -0.77 8.09 1.99
C LEU A 62 -0.71 6.96 3.02
N ALA A 63 0.46 6.76 3.65
CA ALA A 63 0.64 5.73 4.66
C ALA A 63 -0.22 6.02 5.90
N THR A 64 -0.23 7.27 6.38
CA THR A 64 -1.04 7.69 7.51
C THR A 64 -2.53 7.58 7.22
N GLU A 65 -3.01 8.08 6.08
CA GLU A 65 -4.41 7.95 5.67
C GLU A 65 -4.84 6.47 5.66
N PHE A 66 -4.06 5.58 5.04
CA PHE A 66 -4.37 4.16 4.98
C PHE A 66 -4.46 3.46 6.35
N LEU A 67 -3.56 3.82 7.27
CA LEU A 67 -3.52 3.27 8.61
C LEU A 67 -4.71 3.80 9.45
N LEU A 68 -4.98 5.10 9.39
CA LEU A 68 -6.02 5.74 10.20
C LEU A 68 -7.45 5.50 9.69
N ASP A 69 -7.67 5.37 8.38
CA ASP A 69 -9.00 5.09 7.80
C ASP A 69 -9.57 3.74 8.27
N GLY A 70 -8.73 2.83 8.79
CA GLY A 70 -9.18 1.57 9.38
C GLY A 70 -9.65 1.72 10.81
N ASP A 71 -9.05 2.64 11.54
CA ASP A 71 -9.21 2.76 12.98
C ASP A 71 -10.26 3.81 13.34
N ILE A 72 -10.41 4.89 12.54
CA ILE A 72 -11.47 5.89 12.74
C ILE A 72 -12.85 5.30 12.44
N ALA A 73 -13.01 4.58 11.32
CA ALA A 73 -14.29 3.94 10.98
C ALA A 73 -14.71 2.85 11.98
N ARG A 74 -13.74 2.12 12.56
CA ARG A 74 -14.00 1.10 13.60
C ARG A 74 -14.19 1.71 15.00
N GLY A 75 -13.57 2.84 15.29
CA GLY A 75 -13.76 3.61 16.52
C GLY A 75 -15.17 4.19 16.63
N PHE A 76 -15.63 4.88 15.58
CA PHE A 76 -16.99 5.42 15.53
C PHE A 76 -18.08 4.34 15.60
N ALA A 77 -17.91 3.21 14.91
CA ALA A 77 -18.85 2.10 14.99
C ALA A 77 -18.92 1.46 16.39
N ARG A 78 -17.85 1.53 17.19
CA ARG A 78 -17.85 1.07 18.60
C ARG A 78 -18.47 2.08 19.56
N GLU A 79 -18.45 3.36 19.23
CA GLU A 79 -18.93 4.45 20.10
C GLU A 79 -20.42 4.73 19.91
N VAL A 80 -20.95 4.56 18.69
CA VAL A 80 -22.40 4.68 18.38
C VAL A 80 -23.20 3.44 18.81
N GLY A 81 -22.53 2.33 19.12
CA GLY A 81 -23.14 1.08 19.60
C GLY A 81 -23.26 0.95 21.11
N LYS A 82 -23.10 2.03 21.88
CA LYS A 82 -23.29 2.08 23.34
C LYS A 82 -24.40 3.06 23.72
#